data_AF-A0A423T9I3-F1
#
_entry.id   AF-A0A423T9I3-F1
#
_cell.length_a   1.000
_cell.length_b   1.000
_cell.length_c   1.000
_cell.angle_alpha   90.00
_cell.angle_beta   90.00
_cell.angle_gamma   90.00
#
_symmetry.space_group_name_H-M   'P 1'
#
loop_
_entity.id
_entity.type
_entity.pdbx_description
1 polymer ?
#
loop_
_entity_poly.entity_id
_entity_poly.type
_entity_poly.pdbx_seq_one_letter_code
_entity_poly.pdbx_strand_id
1 'polypeptide(L)'
;MAAEKEVDIYRDTPVRLLGYANEVGEAFRALTPLWFVRSTYGVASAYVIADTYDKSTKMSKQPGATQRAITHAAVDTLLWQAFASVIVPGFTINRVCAASLYTMAKTIPRIPLTTRKWITTAIGLGCIPFIVHPIDSGVHFVMDNSVRRYMDLAPREEGQE
;
A
#
# COMPACT_ATOMS: atom_id res chain seq x y z
N MET A 1 2.73 35.25 -4.76
CA MET A 1 2.06 34.60 -3.63
C MET A 1 2.03 33.12 -3.94
N ALA A 2 2.84 32.32 -3.25
CA ALA A 2 2.80 30.87 -3.41
C ALA A 2 1.48 30.38 -2.81
N ALA A 3 0.66 29.69 -3.61
CA ALA A 3 -0.55 29.05 -3.11
C ALA A 3 -0.14 28.09 -1.98
N GLU A 4 -0.71 28.25 -0.78
CA GLU A 4 -0.57 27.27 0.28
C GLU A 4 -1.09 25.93 -0.26
N LYS A 5 -0.16 24.99 -0.46
CA LYS A 5 -0.49 23.62 -0.88
C LYS A 5 -1.27 22.99 0.27
N GLU A 6 -2.55 22.68 0.08
CA GLU A 6 -3.35 21.98 1.08
C GLU A 6 -2.61 20.70 1.50
N VAL A 7 -2.32 20.56 2.80
CA VAL A 7 -1.64 19.39 3.35
C VAL A 7 -2.60 18.20 3.26
N ASP A 8 -2.21 17.16 2.52
CA ASP A 8 -2.99 15.94 2.48
C ASP A 8 -2.62 15.06 3.69
N ILE A 9 -3.55 14.93 4.62
CA ILE A 9 -3.34 14.18 5.87
C ILE A 9 -2.93 12.73 5.58
N TYR A 10 -3.49 12.09 4.54
CA TYR A 10 -3.21 10.69 4.25
C TYR A 10 -1.87 10.50 3.53
N ARG A 11 -1.31 11.54 2.91
CA ARG A 11 -0.02 11.47 2.20
C ARG A 11 1.14 12.10 2.96
N ASP A 12 0.98 13.34 3.37
CA ASP A 12 2.07 14.20 3.85
C ASP A 12 2.37 13.96 5.33
N THR A 13 1.54 13.16 6.00
CA THR A 13 1.72 12.82 7.41
C THR A 13 2.12 11.35 7.60
N PRO A 14 2.64 10.99 8.79
CA PRO A 14 2.93 9.60 9.14
C PRO A 14 1.72 8.67 9.08
N VAL A 15 0.49 9.18 8.93
CA VAL A 15 -0.73 8.37 8.75
C VAL A 15 -0.60 7.44 7.54
N ARG A 16 0.15 7.84 6.50
CA ARG A 16 0.48 6.97 5.35
C ARG A 16 1.14 5.65 5.75
N LEU A 17 1.91 5.64 6.84
CA LEU A 17 2.57 4.44 7.36
C LEU A 17 1.58 3.36 7.80
N LEU A 18 0.34 3.73 8.11
CA LEU A 18 -0.72 2.76 8.40
C LEU A 18 -1.08 1.93 7.16
N GLY A 19 -0.97 2.51 5.97
CA GLY A 19 -1.12 1.79 4.70
C GLY A 19 -0.06 0.71 4.50
N TYR A 20 1.15 0.88 5.07
CA TYR A 20 2.26 -0.07 5.00
C TYR A 20 2.32 -1.04 6.20
N ALA A 21 1.28 -1.07 7.03
CA ALA A 21 1.28 -1.89 8.25
C ALA A 21 1.35 -3.40 7.95
N ASN A 22 0.71 -3.85 6.87
CA ASN A 22 0.69 -5.27 6.50
C ASN A 22 2.05 -5.80 6.05
N GLU A 23 2.91 -4.97 5.46
CA GLU A 23 4.26 -5.30 5.04
C GLU A 23 5.15 -5.59 6.23
N VAL A 24 5.02 -4.76 7.28
CA VAL A 24 5.66 -5.02 8.56
C VAL A 24 5.16 -6.36 9.10
N GLY A 25 3.84 -6.59 9.13
CA GLY A 25 3.26 -7.88 9.52
C GLY A 25 3.81 -9.07 8.73
N GLU A 26 3.94 -8.94 7.41
CA GLU A 26 4.47 -9.98 6.53
C GLU A 26 5.96 -10.24 6.76
N ALA A 27 6.77 -9.20 7.05
CA ALA A 27 8.16 -9.35 7.43
C ALA A 27 8.32 -10.13 8.76
N PHE A 28 7.42 -9.91 9.71
CA PHE A 28 7.42 -10.59 11.00
C PHE A 28 6.72 -11.96 10.99
N ARG A 29 6.08 -12.36 9.89
CA ARG A 29 5.28 -13.61 9.78
C ARG A 29 6.02 -14.86 10.27
N ALA A 30 7.34 -14.92 10.10
CA ALA A 30 8.15 -16.05 10.53
C ALA A 30 8.28 -16.17 12.07
N LEU A 31 8.12 -15.05 12.78
CA LEU A 31 8.30 -14.88 14.22
C LEU A 31 6.96 -14.71 14.98
N THR A 32 5.91 -14.21 14.32
CA THR A 32 4.62 -13.90 14.96
C THR A 32 3.51 -14.88 14.56
N PRO A 33 2.47 -15.05 15.39
CA PRO A 33 1.29 -15.82 15.01
C PRO A 33 0.49 -15.15 13.88
N LEU A 34 -0.29 -15.96 13.14
CA LEU A 34 -1.06 -15.48 11.98
C LEU A 34 -2.10 -14.41 12.31
N TRP A 35 -2.65 -14.40 13.53
CA TRP A 35 -3.63 -13.37 13.92
C TRP A 35 -3.00 -11.97 13.94
N PHE A 36 -1.73 -11.84 14.34
CA PHE A 36 -1.03 -10.56 14.34
C PHE A 36 -0.90 -9.99 12.92
N VAL A 37 -0.49 -10.83 11.98
CA VAL A 37 -0.39 -10.46 10.55
C VAL A 37 -1.77 -10.07 10.00
N ARG A 38 -2.84 -10.80 10.35
CA ARG A 38 -4.20 -10.44 9.94
C ARG A 38 -4.63 -9.09 10.52
N SER A 39 -4.27 -8.80 11.76
CA SER A 39 -4.54 -7.49 12.38
C SER A 39 -3.84 -6.36 11.64
N THR A 40 -2.60 -6.55 11.17
CA THR A 40 -1.91 -5.51 10.38
C THR A 40 -2.59 -5.26 9.03
N TYR A 41 -3.13 -6.29 8.37
CA TYR A 41 -4.01 -6.09 7.19
C TYR A 41 -5.29 -5.34 7.54
N GLY A 42 -5.86 -5.57 8.72
CA GLY A 42 -7.01 -4.82 9.22
C GLY A 42 -6.72 -3.32 9.35
N VAL A 43 -5.55 -2.96 9.91
CA VAL A 43 -5.10 -1.56 10.03
C VAL A 43 -4.94 -0.91 8.65
N ALA A 44 -4.23 -1.58 7.74
CA ALA A 44 -4.02 -1.05 6.40
C ALA A 44 -5.34 -0.92 5.62
N SER A 45 -6.24 -1.90 5.73
CA SER A 45 -7.56 -1.83 5.10
C SER A 45 -8.41 -0.68 5.65
N ALA A 46 -8.39 -0.45 6.96
CA ALA A 46 -9.10 0.67 7.58
C ALA A 46 -8.56 2.02 7.09
N TYR A 47 -7.24 2.14 6.93
CA TYR A 47 -6.61 3.32 6.34
C TYR A 47 -7.10 3.56 4.89
N VAL A 48 -7.11 2.53 4.05
CA VAL A 48 -7.58 2.63 2.65
C VAL A 48 -9.05 3.07 2.58
N ILE A 49 -9.90 2.52 3.45
CA ILE A 49 -11.31 2.90 3.53
C ILE A 49 -11.46 4.36 3.97
N ALA A 50 -10.67 4.80 4.96
CA ALA A 50 -10.70 6.17 5.46
C ALA A 50 -10.28 7.18 4.38
N ASP A 51 -9.20 6.91 3.64
CA ASP A 51 -8.76 7.78 2.53
C ASP A 51 -9.80 7.84 1.40
N THR A 52 -10.38 6.69 1.03
CA THR A 52 -11.47 6.63 0.05
C THR A 52 -12.69 7.46 0.48
N TYR A 53 -13.05 7.38 1.76
CA TYR A 53 -14.17 8.14 2.33
C TYR A 53 -13.87 9.65 2.34
N ASP A 54 -12.66 10.06 2.72
CA ASP A 54 -12.24 11.45 2.72
C ASP A 54 -12.27 12.05 1.30
N LYS A 55 -11.66 11.38 0.32
CA LYS A 55 -11.61 11.84 -1.08
C LYS A 55 -13.00 11.90 -1.71
N SER A 56 -13.86 10.92 -1.47
CA SER A 56 -15.25 10.94 -1.98
C SER A 56 -16.09 12.05 -1.34
N THR A 57 -15.92 12.29 -0.04
CA THR A 57 -16.61 13.38 0.67
C THR A 57 -16.13 14.76 0.19
N LYS A 58 -14.83 14.93 -0.06
CA LYS A 58 -14.27 16.15 -0.66
C LYS A 58 -14.84 16.41 -2.05
N MET A 59 -14.94 15.37 -2.89
CA MET A 59 -15.58 15.47 -4.22
C MET A 59 -17.06 15.86 -4.11
N SER A 60 -17.79 15.31 -3.14
CA SER A 60 -19.22 15.63 -2.93
C SER A 60 -19.48 17.08 -2.54
N LYS A 61 -18.49 17.80 -1.99
CA LYS A 61 -18.62 19.19 -1.58
C LYS A 61 -18.32 20.18 -2.72
N GLN A 62 -17.83 19.72 -3.87
CA GLN A 62 -17.51 20.59 -4.99
C GLN A 62 -18.78 21.11 -5.68
N PRO A 63 -18.84 22.40 -6.06
CA PRO A 63 -19.99 22.95 -6.78
C PRO A 63 -20.22 22.21 -8.10
N GLY A 64 -21.42 21.67 -8.31
CA GLY A 64 -21.76 20.91 -9.52
C GLY A 64 -21.33 19.43 -9.50
N ALA A 65 -20.89 18.90 -8.35
CA ALA A 65 -20.52 17.49 -8.21
C ALA A 65 -21.71 16.57 -8.56
N THR A 66 -21.50 15.67 -9.52
CA THR A 66 -22.47 14.64 -9.90
C THR A 66 -22.20 13.35 -9.13
N GLN A 67 -23.24 12.54 -8.85
CA GLN A 67 -23.08 11.21 -8.22
C GLN A 67 -22.08 10.31 -8.96
N ARG A 68 -22.00 10.45 -10.28
CA ARG A 68 -21.00 9.76 -11.11
C ARG A 68 -19.58 10.18 -10.76
N ALA A 69 -19.30 11.48 -10.61
CA ALA A 69 -17.98 12.00 -10.26
C ALA A 69 -17.53 11.55 -8.85
N ILE A 70 -18.45 11.53 -7.89
CA ILE A 70 -18.18 11.05 -6.53
C ILE A 70 -17.86 9.55 -6.53
N THR A 71 -18.69 8.75 -7.22
CA THR A 71 -18.45 7.30 -7.37
C THR A 71 -17.12 7.02 -8.05
N HIS A 72 -16.82 7.77 -9.10
CA HIS A 72 -15.56 7.68 -9.84
C HIS A 72 -14.34 7.96 -8.95
N ALA A 73 -14.38 9.05 -8.16
CA ALA A 73 -13.32 9.39 -7.22
C ALA A 73 -13.14 8.32 -6.12
N ALA A 74 -14.25 7.75 -5.63
CA ALA A 74 -14.22 6.68 -4.65
C ALA A 74 -13.59 5.41 -5.21
N VAL A 75 -14.03 4.95 -6.40
CA VAL A 75 -13.51 3.73 -7.04
C VAL A 75 -12.04 3.89 -7.39
N ASP A 76 -11.65 5.03 -7.97
CA ASP A 76 -10.27 5.30 -8.32
C ASP A 76 -9.37 5.31 -7.08
N THR A 77 -9.77 6.01 -6.01
CA THR A 77 -8.99 6.04 -4.76
C THR A 77 -8.90 4.68 -4.11
N LEU A 78 -10.02 3.94 -4.04
CA LEU A 78 -10.06 2.62 -3.43
C LEU A 78 -9.14 1.63 -4.14
N LEU A 79 -9.22 1.57 -5.48
CA LEU A 79 -8.39 0.66 -6.27
C LEU A 79 -6.92 1.04 -6.15
N TRP A 80 -6.60 2.33 -6.28
CA TRP A 80 -5.24 2.80 -6.16
C TRP A 80 -4.64 2.46 -4.80
N GLN A 81 -5.29 2.86 -3.72
CA GLN A 81 -4.82 2.61 -2.36
C GLN A 81 -4.75 1.10 -2.04
N ALA A 82 -5.73 0.32 -2.48
CA ALA A 82 -5.71 -1.13 -2.26
C ALA A 82 -4.49 -1.78 -2.94
N PHE A 83 -4.18 -1.40 -4.17
CA PHE A 83 -3.03 -1.96 -4.89
C PHE A 83 -1.69 -1.40 -4.43
N ALA A 84 -1.57 -0.08 -4.29
CA ALA A 84 -0.33 0.61 -3.94
C ALA A 84 0.09 0.36 -2.48
N SER A 85 -0.88 0.24 -1.55
CA SER A 85 -0.57 0.12 -0.12
C SER A 85 -0.73 -1.31 0.40
N VAL A 86 -1.73 -2.09 -0.03
CA VAL A 86 -2.05 -3.36 0.65
C VAL A 86 -1.62 -4.58 -0.16
N ILE A 87 -2.09 -4.69 -1.40
CA ILE A 87 -2.03 -5.94 -2.17
C ILE A 87 -0.63 -6.18 -2.72
N VAL A 88 -0.09 -5.25 -3.52
CA VAL A 88 1.16 -5.47 -4.25
C VAL A 88 2.37 -5.48 -3.30
N PRO A 89 2.53 -4.51 -2.38
CA PRO A 89 3.64 -4.55 -1.44
C PRO A 89 3.56 -5.73 -0.47
N GLY A 90 2.37 -6.00 0.10
CA GLY A 90 2.15 -7.10 1.04
C GLY A 90 2.51 -8.45 0.42
N PHE A 91 2.06 -8.70 -0.81
CA PHE A 91 2.44 -9.91 -1.55
C PHE A 91 3.95 -9.96 -1.82
N THR A 92 4.55 -8.85 -2.23
CA THR A 92 5.98 -8.77 -2.53
C THR A 92 6.83 -9.12 -1.32
N ILE A 93 6.57 -8.49 -0.16
CA ILE A 93 7.30 -8.78 1.09
C ILE A 93 7.08 -10.22 1.53
N ASN A 94 5.86 -10.76 1.40
CA ASN A 94 5.60 -12.16 1.71
C ASN A 94 6.45 -13.11 0.84
N ARG A 95 6.56 -12.85 -0.46
CA ARG A 95 7.36 -13.65 -1.39
C ARG A 95 8.85 -13.52 -1.10
N VAL A 96 9.35 -12.31 -0.84
CA VAL A 96 10.73 -12.07 -0.43
C VAL A 96 11.04 -12.88 0.83
N CYS A 97 10.23 -12.76 1.88
CA CYS A 97 10.46 -13.47 3.13
C CYS A 97 10.42 -15.00 2.97
N ALA A 98 9.44 -15.51 2.21
CA ALA A 98 9.32 -16.93 1.92
C ALA A 98 10.53 -17.46 1.12
N ALA A 99 10.95 -16.73 0.08
CA ALA A 99 12.10 -17.08 -0.74
C ALA A 99 13.41 -17.04 0.07
N SER A 100 13.60 -16.00 0.90
CA SER A 100 14.77 -15.89 1.79
C SER A 100 14.85 -17.05 2.77
N LEU A 101 13.74 -17.39 3.45
CA LEU A 101 13.73 -18.48 4.41
C LEU A 101 13.97 -19.84 3.74
N TYR A 102 13.32 -20.08 2.60
CA TYR A 102 13.50 -21.30 1.81
C TYR A 102 14.93 -21.45 1.30
N THR A 103 15.51 -20.37 0.78
CA THR A 103 16.88 -20.36 0.26
C THR A 103 17.88 -20.63 1.38
N MET A 104 17.75 -19.94 2.52
CA MET A 104 18.61 -20.18 3.69
C MET A 104 18.49 -21.60 4.23
N ALA A 105 17.29 -22.19 4.20
CA ALA A 105 17.11 -23.59 4.60
C ALA A 105 17.86 -24.57 3.70
N LYS A 106 18.07 -24.24 2.42
CA LYS A 106 18.82 -25.06 1.47
C LYS A 106 20.32 -24.78 1.49
N THR A 107 20.72 -23.51 1.52
CA THR A 107 22.12 -23.10 1.37
C THR A 107 22.90 -23.16 2.68
N ILE A 108 22.25 -22.91 3.81
CA ILE A 108 22.91 -22.87 5.12
C ILE A 108 22.09 -23.63 6.20
N PRO A 109 21.85 -24.94 6.02
CA PRO A 109 20.99 -25.72 6.91
C PRO A 109 21.52 -25.84 8.35
N ARG A 110 22.81 -25.57 8.56
CA ARG A 110 23.46 -25.60 9.88
C ARG A 110 23.04 -24.44 10.79
N ILE A 111 22.47 -23.37 10.24
CA ILE A 111 21.98 -22.25 11.06
C ILE A 111 20.65 -22.65 11.73
N PRO A 112 20.48 -22.41 13.05
CA PRO A 112 19.23 -22.66 13.74
C PRO A 112 18.03 -21.98 13.08
N LEU A 113 16.85 -22.61 13.15
CA LEU A 113 15.64 -22.07 12.53
C LEU A 113 15.29 -20.67 13.06
N THR A 114 15.46 -20.43 14.36
CA THR A 114 15.19 -19.13 14.98
C THR A 114 16.03 -18.02 14.36
N THR A 115 17.33 -18.25 14.17
CA THR A 115 18.24 -17.29 13.53
C THR A 115 17.86 -17.04 12.08
N ARG A 116 17.52 -18.09 11.32
CA ARG A 116 17.03 -17.93 9.93
C ARG A 116 15.78 -17.08 9.86
N LYS A 117 14.83 -17.26 10.79
CA LYS A 117 13.60 -16.44 10.87
C LYS A 117 13.90 -14.96 11.14
N TRP A 118 14.81 -14.67 12.08
CA TRP A 118 15.24 -13.29 12.34
C TRP A 118 15.94 -12.65 11.15
N ILE A 119 16.81 -13.38 10.45
CA ILE A 119 17.45 -12.91 9.22
C ILE A 119 16.40 -12.64 8.14
N THR A 120 15.43 -13.55 7.95
CA THR A 120 14.32 -13.35 7.02
C THR A 120 13.54 -12.07 7.34
N THR A 121 13.21 -11.85 8.61
CA THR A 121 12.51 -10.62 9.03
C THR A 121 13.35 -9.37 8.77
N ALA A 122 14.65 -9.39 9.07
CA ALA A 122 15.54 -8.28 8.78
C ALA A 122 15.62 -7.95 7.27
N ILE A 123 15.66 -8.99 6.42
CA ILE A 123 15.60 -8.83 4.96
C ILE A 123 14.26 -8.20 4.55
N GLY A 124 13.14 -8.74 5.05
CA GLY A 124 11.80 -8.21 4.75
C GLY A 124 11.67 -6.73 5.08
N LEU A 125 12.05 -6.32 6.30
CA LEU A 125 12.02 -4.92 6.72
C LEU A 125 12.97 -4.03 5.89
N GLY A 126 14.17 -4.53 5.59
CA GLY A 126 15.14 -3.82 4.77
C GLY A 126 14.67 -3.60 3.33
N CYS A 127 13.80 -4.47 2.80
CA CYS A 127 13.25 -4.33 1.45
C CYS A 127 12.15 -3.26 1.33
N ILE A 128 11.41 -2.96 2.41
CA ILE A 128 10.28 -2.01 2.39
C ILE A 128 10.63 -0.67 1.71
N PRO A 129 11.69 0.08 2.08
CA PRO A 129 11.97 1.38 1.46
C PRO A 129 12.28 1.32 -0.04
N PHE A 130 12.69 0.15 -0.56
CA PHE A 130 13.03 -0.02 -1.97
C PHE A 130 11.86 -0.42 -2.85
N ILE A 131 10.79 -1.00 -2.27
CA ILE A 131 9.64 -1.48 -3.04
C ILE A 131 8.55 -0.41 -3.21
N VAL A 132 8.46 0.58 -2.32
CA VAL A 132 7.36 1.55 -2.30
C VAL A 132 7.30 2.35 -3.60
N HIS A 133 8.34 3.10 -3.94
CA HIS A 133 8.31 3.99 -5.12
C HIS A 133 8.05 3.24 -6.46
N PRO A 134 8.71 2.10 -6.75
CA PRO A 134 8.43 1.37 -7.99
C PRO A 134 7.01 0.80 -8.04
N ILE A 135 6.45 0.38 -6.91
CA ILE A 135 5.09 -0.15 -6.86
C ILE A 135 4.09 0.97 -7.10
N ASP A 136 4.22 2.11 -6.42
CA ASP A 136 3.33 3.27 -6.60
C ASP A 136 3.29 3.68 -8.08
N SER A 137 4.45 3.88 -8.71
CA SER A 137 4.53 4.22 -10.14
C SER A 137 3.95 3.13 -11.05
N GLY A 138 4.15 1.85 -10.71
CA GLY A 138 3.58 0.74 -11.46
C GLY A 138 2.06 0.67 -11.36
N VAL A 139 1.50 0.86 -10.17
CA VAL A 139 0.04 0.89 -9.94
C VAL A 139 -0.57 2.08 -10.66
N HIS A 140 0.05 3.25 -10.58
CA HIS A 140 -0.35 4.42 -11.35
C HIS A 140 -0.41 4.12 -12.85
N PHE A 141 0.67 3.60 -13.41
CA PHE A 141 0.73 3.24 -14.83
C PHE A 141 -0.35 2.24 -15.22
N VAL A 142 -0.58 1.20 -14.42
CA VAL A 142 -1.61 0.19 -14.69
C VAL A 142 -3.00 0.82 -14.66
N MET A 143 -3.29 1.68 -13.69
CA MET A 143 -4.59 2.32 -13.55
C MET A 143 -4.89 3.31 -14.68
N ASP A 144 -3.89 4.09 -15.11
CA ASP A 144 -4.01 5.00 -16.24
C ASP A 144 -4.31 4.25 -17.54
N ASN A 145 -3.69 3.08 -17.73
CA ASN A 145 -3.88 2.28 -18.93
C ASN A 145 -5.12 1.36 -18.89
N SER A 146 -5.79 1.24 -17.74
CA SER A 146 -6.96 0.37 -17.57
C SER A 146 -8.17 1.14 -17.04
N VAL A 147 -8.36 1.17 -15.73
CA VAL A 147 -9.56 1.67 -15.04
C VAL A 147 -9.91 3.10 -15.45
N ARG A 148 -8.92 4.00 -15.50
CA ARG A 148 -9.13 5.41 -15.84
C ARG A 148 -9.56 5.61 -17.29
N ARG A 149 -9.03 4.78 -18.19
CA ARG A 149 -9.39 4.76 -19.61
C ARG A 149 -10.82 4.26 -19.84
N TYR A 150 -11.30 3.30 -19.05
CA TYR A 150 -12.66 2.77 -19.19
C TYR A 150 -13.73 3.62 -18.50
N MET A 151 -13.36 4.40 -17.49
CA MET A 151 -14.30 5.22 -16.73
C MET A 151 -14.36 6.70 -17.20
N ASP A 152 -13.68 7.07 -18.29
CA ASP A 152 -13.51 8.46 -18.75
C ASP A 152 -13.06 9.39 -17.60
N LEU A 153 -12.10 8.93 -16.79
CA LEU A 153 -11.49 9.77 -15.77
C LEU A 153 -10.43 10.66 -16.42
N ALA A 154 -10.44 11.95 -16.11
CA ALA A 154 -9.31 12.81 -16.45
C ALA A 154 -8.03 12.23 -15.80
N PRO A 155 -6.88 12.25 -16.49
CA PRO A 155 -5.61 11.87 -15.89
C PRO A 155 -5.39 12.68 -14.61
N ARG A 156 -5.04 12.02 -13.49
CA ARG A 156 -4.60 12.77 -12.31
C ARG A 156 -3.32 13.51 -12.68
N GLU A 157 -3.28 14.82 -12.45
CA GLU A 157 -2.00 15.54 -12.48
C GLU A 157 -1.11 14.98 -11.36
N GLU A 158 0.20 14.85 -11.63
CA GLU A 158 1.25 14.30 -10.72
C GLU A 158 1.42 15.05 -9.38
N GLY A 159 0.43 15.86 -8.97
CA GLY A 159 0.41 16.60 -7.71
C GLY A 159 -0.81 16.34 -6.82
N GLN A 160 -1.75 15.48 -7.24
CA GLN A 160 -2.96 15.13 -6.46
C GLN A 160 -2.90 13.77 -5.74
N GLU A 161 -1.74 13.12 -5.76
CA GLU A 161 -1.41 12.03 -4.85
C GLU A 161 -1.54 12.47 -3.39
#